data_AF-A0A921HC29-F1
#
_entry.id   AF-A0A921HC29-F1
#
_cell.length_a   1.000
_cell.length_b   1.000
_cell.length_c   1.000
_cell.angle_alpha   90.00
_cell.angle_beta   90.00
_cell.angle_gamma   90.00
#
_symmetry.space_group_name_H-M   'P 1'
#
loop_
_entity.id
_entity.type
_entity.pdbx_description
1 polymer ?
#
loop_
_entity_poly.entity_id
_entity_poly.type
_entity_poly.pdbx_seq_one_letter_code
_entity_poly.pdbx_strand_id
1 'polypeptide(L)'
;MEIPMSQIRFDKLRFVKKLQEANQSSEMAEALADALDDALGQTVSPLVTKDDLKELKLELRQEMSQLEVRLTSAMYKMAGFILAGVGVLMGLMKFIH
;
A
#
# COMPACT_ATOMS: atom_id res chain seq x y z
N MET A 1 -8.22 13.99 -3.22
CA MET A 1 -8.81 13.68 -4.54
C MET A 1 -9.15 12.20 -4.47
N GLU A 2 -10.40 11.89 -4.16
CA GLU A 2 -10.85 10.51 -3.93
C GLU A 2 -10.83 9.76 -5.27
N ILE A 3 -10.01 8.73 -5.38
CA ILE A 3 -9.96 7.88 -6.56
C ILE A 3 -11.20 7.00 -6.50
N PRO A 4 -12.10 7.03 -7.51
CA PRO A 4 -13.28 6.20 -7.48
C PRO A 4 -12.83 4.74 -7.47
N MET A 5 -13.15 4.04 -6.38
CA MET A 5 -13.16 2.58 -6.33
C MET A 5 -13.74 2.11 -7.64
N SER A 6 -12.98 1.36 -8.45
CA SER A 6 -13.50 0.75 -9.66
C SER A 6 -14.45 -0.38 -9.25
N GLN A 7 -15.60 0.02 -8.71
CA GLN A 7 -16.74 -0.82 -8.45
C GLN A 7 -17.06 -1.46 -9.78
N ILE A 8 -17.06 -2.79 -9.83
CA ILE A 8 -17.49 -3.54 -11.00
C ILE A 8 -18.88 -2.99 -11.37
N ARG A 9 -18.97 -2.21 -12.44
CA ARG A 9 -20.23 -1.58 -12.86
C ARG A 9 -21.08 -2.62 -13.56
N PHE A 10 -21.88 -3.34 -12.79
CA PHE A 10 -22.86 -4.26 -13.31
C PHE A 10 -24.06 -3.46 -13.86
N ASP A 11 -24.32 -3.60 -15.16
CA ASP A 11 -25.44 -2.94 -15.83
C ASP A 11 -26.66 -3.88 -15.81
N LYS A 12 -27.46 -3.78 -14.74
CA LYS A 12 -28.68 -4.56 -14.51
C LYS A 12 -29.63 -4.50 -15.71
N LEU A 13 -29.77 -3.33 -16.35
CA LEU A 13 -30.70 -3.12 -17.45
C LEU A 13 -30.26 -3.85 -18.72
N ARG A 14 -28.96 -3.81 -19.06
CA ARG A 14 -28.43 -4.60 -20.17
C ARG A 14 -28.52 -6.10 -19.91
N PHE A 15 -28.35 -6.51 -18.66
CA PHE A 15 -28.45 -7.91 -18.27
C PHE A 15 -29.88 -8.45 -18.42
N VAL A 16 -30.87 -7.73 -17.90
CA VAL A 16 -32.30 -8.09 -18.05
C VAL A 16 -32.70 -8.16 -19.52
N LYS A 17 -32.29 -7.18 -20.35
CA LYS A 17 -32.58 -7.17 -21.79
C LYS A 17 -32.02 -8.40 -22.51
N LYS A 18 -30.77 -8.79 -22.21
CA LYS A 18 -30.17 -10.01 -22.79
C LYS A 18 -30.90 -11.28 -22.39
N LEU A 19 -31.41 -11.35 -21.16
CA LEU A 19 -32.20 -12.51 -20.72
C LEU A 19 -33.56 -12.54 -21.42
N GLN A 20 -34.25 -11.40 -21.53
CA GLN A 20 -35.50 -11.29 -22.27
C GLN A 20 -35.33 -11.68 -23.75
N GLU A 21 -34.26 -11.24 -24.40
CA GLU A 21 -33.88 -11.65 -25.78
C GLU A 21 -33.66 -13.18 -25.90
N ALA A 22 -33.28 -13.84 -24.80
CA ALA A 22 -33.09 -15.28 -24.72
C ALA A 22 -34.36 -16.08 -24.32
N ASN A 23 -35.56 -15.47 -24.44
CA ASN A 23 -36.86 -16.02 -24.03
C ASN A 23 -37.01 -16.30 -22.51
N GLN A 24 -36.22 -15.64 -21.65
CA GLN A 24 -36.47 -15.66 -20.20
C GLN A 24 -37.63 -14.72 -19.83
N SER A 25 -38.40 -15.09 -18.80
CA SER A 25 -39.49 -14.24 -18.31
C SER A 25 -38.92 -12.99 -17.65
N SER A 26 -39.63 -11.85 -17.77
CA SER A 26 -39.16 -10.58 -17.21
C SER A 26 -38.91 -10.67 -15.70
N GLU A 27 -39.79 -11.37 -14.97
CA GLU A 27 -39.67 -11.58 -13.53
C GLU A 27 -38.41 -12.36 -13.15
N MET A 28 -38.08 -13.41 -13.90
CA MET A 28 -36.89 -14.22 -13.65
C MET A 28 -35.61 -13.45 -14.04
N ALA A 29 -35.67 -12.67 -15.12
CA ALA A 29 -34.57 -11.84 -15.55
C ALA A 29 -34.22 -10.75 -14.52
N GLU A 30 -35.23 -10.10 -13.93
CA GLU A 30 -35.05 -9.09 -12.87
C GLU A 30 -34.53 -9.73 -11.59
N ALA A 31 -35.11 -10.85 -11.14
CA ALA A 31 -34.68 -11.54 -9.94
C ALA A 31 -33.21 -12.01 -10.03
N LEU A 32 -32.80 -12.49 -11.21
CA LEU A 32 -31.41 -12.93 -11.43
C LEU A 32 -30.44 -11.76 -11.52
N ALA A 33 -30.90 -10.62 -12.05
CA ALA A 33 -30.13 -9.40 -12.09
C ALA A 33 -29.91 -8.82 -10.68
N ASP A 34 -30.93 -8.86 -9.81
CA ASP A 34 -30.82 -8.44 -8.41
C ASP A 34 -29.90 -9.36 -7.61
N ALA A 35 -30.07 -10.67 -7.72
CA ALA A 35 -29.20 -11.63 -7.02
C ALA A 35 -27.72 -11.48 -7.42
N LEU A 36 -27.45 -11.16 -8.69
CA LEU A 36 -26.10 -10.95 -9.20
C LEU A 36 -25.51 -9.61 -8.73
N ASP A 37 -26.33 -8.54 -8.66
CA ASP A 37 -25.90 -7.24 -8.14
C ASP A 37 -25.55 -7.34 -6.64
N ASP A 38 -26.38 -8.02 -5.85
CA ASP A 38 -26.13 -8.28 -4.44
C ASP A 38 -24.86 -9.12 -4.22
N ALA A 39 -24.68 -10.19 -5.00
CA ALA A 39 -23.49 -11.04 -4.90
C ALA A 39 -22.21 -10.29 -5.29
N LEU A 40 -22.26 -9.46 -6.35
CA LEU A 40 -21.14 -8.61 -6.73
C LEU A 40 -20.86 -7.59 -5.63
N GLY A 41 -21.87 -6.88 -5.12
CA GLY A 41 -21.75 -5.91 -4.03
C GLY A 41 -21.06 -6.47 -2.79
N GLN A 42 -21.34 -7.73 -2.43
CA GLN A 42 -20.67 -8.43 -1.33
C GLN A 42 -19.23 -8.84 -1.66
N THR A 43 -18.91 -9.13 -2.92
CA THR A 43 -17.59 -9.62 -3.34
C THR A 43 -16.59 -8.50 -3.61
N VAL A 44 -17.04 -7.28 -3.95
CA VAL A 44 -16.12 -6.13 -4.22
C VAL A 44 -15.57 -5.46 -2.96
N SER A 45 -15.90 -5.94 -1.76
CA SER A 45 -15.44 -5.39 -0.49
C SER A 45 -14.56 -6.41 0.25
N PRO A 46 -13.31 -6.09 0.69
CA PRO A 46 -12.49 -4.90 0.51
C PRO A 46 -11.35 -5.22 -0.48
N LEU A 47 -11.51 -4.87 -1.77
CA LEU A 47 -10.39 -5.01 -2.70
C LEU A 47 -9.38 -3.89 -2.44
N VAL A 48 -8.21 -4.26 -1.92
CA VAL A 48 -7.04 -3.38 -1.88
C VAL A 48 -6.77 -2.89 -3.30
N THR A 49 -6.86 -1.58 -3.51
CA THR A 49 -6.68 -1.00 -4.83
C THR A 49 -5.20 -0.92 -5.18
N LYS A 50 -4.89 -0.80 -6.49
CA LYS A 50 -3.51 -0.62 -6.94
C LYS A 50 -2.88 0.67 -6.40
N ASP A 51 -3.69 1.66 -6.05
CA ASP A 51 -3.20 2.93 -5.52
C ASP A 51 -2.88 2.82 -4.03
N ASP A 52 -3.67 2.07 -3.25
CA ASP A 52 -3.32 1.73 -1.86
C ASP A 52 -1.97 0.99 -1.78
N LEU A 53 -1.70 0.09 -2.73
CA LEU A 53 -0.41 -0.60 -2.82
C LEU A 53 0.76 0.35 -3.17
N LYS A 54 0.51 1.40 -3.95
CA LYS A 54 1.55 2.41 -4.26
C LYS A 54 1.84 3.27 -3.05
N GLU A 55 0.80 3.65 -2.30
CA GLU A 55 0.94 4.43 -1.07
C GLU A 55 1.78 3.66 -0.05
N LEU A 56 1.44 2.38 0.20
CA LEU A 56 2.21 1.51 1.10
C LEU A 56 3.66 1.34 0.64
N LYS A 57 3.90 1.20 -0.68
CA LYS A 57 5.27 1.09 -1.22
C LYS A 57 6.07 2.39 -1.04
N LEU A 58 5.42 3.54 -1.13
CA LEU A 58 6.06 4.84 -0.92
C LEU A 58 6.42 5.02 0.56
N GLU A 59 5.50 4.70 1.47
CA GLU A 59 5.71 4.73 2.91
C GLU A 59 6.88 3.83 3.32
N LEU A 60 6.87 2.56 2.87
CA LEU A 60 7.97 1.63 3.13
C LEU A 60 9.32 2.11 2.60
N ARG A 61 9.34 2.75 1.42
CA ARG A 61 10.59 3.35 0.89
C ARG A 61 11.09 4.51 1.73
N GLN A 62 10.18 5.34 2.24
CA GLN A 62 10.54 6.45 3.11
C GLN A 62 11.07 5.95 4.44
N GLU A 63 10.42 4.98 5.07
CA GLU A 63 10.88 4.38 6.33
C GLU A 63 12.26 3.73 6.17
N MET A 64 12.47 2.97 5.10
CA MET A 64 13.78 2.36 4.79
C MET A 64 14.86 3.42 4.61
N SER A 65 14.58 4.50 3.86
CA SER A 65 15.54 5.59 3.67
C SER A 65 15.86 6.32 4.98
N GLN A 66 14.84 6.56 5.83
CA GLN A 66 15.07 7.16 7.14
C GLN A 66 15.88 6.24 8.06
N LEU A 67 15.66 4.92 7.99
CA LEU A 67 16.41 3.94 8.76
C LEU A 67 17.88 3.90 8.33
N GLU A 68 18.16 3.90 7.03
CA GLU A 68 19.51 4.00 6.47
C GLU A 68 20.23 5.26 6.98
N VAL A 69 19.58 6.43 6.90
CA VAL A 69 20.16 7.69 7.39
C VAL A 69 20.46 7.63 8.89
N ARG A 70 19.55 7.08 9.70
CA ARG A 70 19.75 6.92 11.15
C ARG A 70 20.91 5.99 11.46
N LEU A 71 21.00 4.85 10.77
CA LEU A 71 22.10 3.89 10.90
C LEU A 71 23.44 4.51 10.53
N THR A 72 23.52 5.17 9.37
CA THR A 72 24.73 5.85 8.91
C THR A 72 25.14 6.97 9.87
N SER A 73 24.18 7.79 10.33
CA SER A 73 24.43 8.85 11.31
C SER A 73 24.95 8.30 12.64
N ALA A 74 24.34 7.23 13.15
CA ALA A 74 24.80 6.56 14.38
C ALA A 74 26.21 6.00 14.20
N MET A 75 26.51 5.36 13.07
CA MET A 75 27.83 4.84 12.75
C MET A 75 28.88 5.94 12.70
N TYR A 76 28.60 7.07 12.04
CA TYR A 76 29.53 8.20 12.00
C TYR A 76 29.76 8.83 13.37
N LYS A 77 28.72 8.96 14.20
CA LYS A 77 28.88 9.45 15.58
C LYS A 77 29.78 8.53 16.38
N MET A 78 29.56 7.22 16.30
CA MET A 78 30.41 6.23 17.00
C MET A 78 31.85 6.26 16.50
N ALA A 79 32.06 6.34 15.18
CA ALA A 79 33.39 6.49 14.59
C ALA A 79 34.08 7.78 15.06
N GLY A 80 33.35 8.90 15.14
CA GLY A 80 33.85 10.17 15.67
C GLY A 80 34.26 10.07 17.15
N PHE A 81 33.45 9.42 17.99
CA PHE A 81 33.80 9.19 19.39
C PHE A 81 35.04 8.31 19.56
N ILE A 82 35.17 7.24 18.77
CA ILE A 82 36.35 6.37 18.79
C ILE A 82 37.60 7.16 18.37
N LEU A 83 37.53 7.90 17.26
CA LEU A 83 38.65 8.72 16.78
C LEU A 83 39.05 9.79 17.81
N ALA A 84 38.09 10.46 18.44
CA ALA A 84 38.35 11.42 19.50
C ALA A 84 39.02 10.77 20.72
N GLY A 85 38.50 9.63 21.18
CA GLY A 85 39.06 8.89 22.31
C GLY A 85 40.49 8.41 22.05
N VAL A 86 40.74 7.84 20.86
CA VAL A 86 42.08 7.41 20.44
C VAL A 86 43.04 8.61 20.33
N GLY A 87 42.57 9.74 19.81
CA GLY A 87 43.35 10.98 19.74
C GLY A 87 43.76 11.51 21.12
N VAL A 88 42.84 11.48 22.09
CA VAL A 88 43.11 11.88 23.49
C VAL A 88 44.15 10.95 24.12
N LEU A 89 44.00 9.63 23.96
CA LEU A 89 44.95 8.65 24.49
C LEU A 89 46.36 8.83 23.90
N MET A 90 46.46 9.03 22.59
CA MET A 90 47.75 9.32 21.94
C MET A 90 48.37 10.64 22.43
N GLY A 91 47.56 11.69 22.63
CA GLY A 91 48.03 12.96 23.17
C GLY A 91 48.59 12.83 24.59
N LEU A 92 47.93 12.05 25.44
CA LEU A 92 48.40 11.76 26.80
C LEU A 92 49.69 10.94 26.81
N MET A 93 49.80 9.92 25.95
CA MET A 93 51.04 9.14 25.83
C MET A 93 52.24 10.00 25.43
N LYS A 94 52.03 10.97 24.53
CA LYS A 94 53.07 11.93 24.11
C LYS A 94 53.47 12.95 25.18
N PHE A 95 52.63 13.19 26.19
CA PHE A 95 52.93 14.11 27.29
C PHE A 95 53.64 13.43 28.47
N ILE A 96 53.54 12.11 28.56
CA ILE A 96 54.14 11.29 29.64
C ILE A 96 55.51 10.73 29.25
N HIS A 97 55.81 10.62 27.95
CA HIS A 97 57.15 10.37 27.39
C HIS A 97 57.82 11.68 26.99
#